data_AF-A0A1V6EKN6-F1
#
_entry.id   AF-A0A1V6EKN6-F1
#
_cell.length_a   1.000
_cell.length_b   1.000
_cell.length_c   1.000
_cell.angle_alpha   90.00
_cell.angle_beta   90.00
_cell.angle_gamma   90.00
#
_symmetry.space_group_name_H-M   'P 1'
#
loop_
_entity.id
_entity.type
_entity.pdbx_description
1 polymer ?
#
loop_
_entity_poly.entity_id
_entity_poly.type
_entity_poly.pdbx_seq_one_letter_code
_entity_poly.pdbx_strand_id
1 'polypeptide(L)'
;MTRLEGEFCTQGYVFVMNQNSERREALREGMLKQYARLNDFLMEHAPDGTYLFDDFGWAETVFTPFFMRFWFLEYYEDFDLPHESTYERVRHWRDACLAHPAAQQVSKEEIVKLYYDYAKGAGNGSLLPGRQRSSFVFEPDWRGRPWPPKDKYGHSATDEELGL
;
A
#
# COMPACT_ATOMS: atom_id res chain seq x y z
N MET A 1 5.77 10.24 16.19
CA MET A 1 5.18 9.28 15.23
C MET A 1 4.58 9.95 14.00
N THR A 2 3.45 10.69 14.08
CA THR A 2 2.67 11.07 12.89
C THR A 2 3.27 12.10 11.94
N ARG A 3 4.48 12.61 12.20
CA ARG A 3 5.26 13.40 11.22
C ARG A 3 6.10 12.53 10.26
N LEU A 4 6.10 11.21 10.48
CA LEU A 4 6.81 10.23 9.65
C LEU A 4 5.94 9.71 8.49
N GLU A 5 4.64 9.99 8.54
CA GLU A 5 3.61 9.58 7.60
C GLU A 5 3.83 10.11 6.18
N GLY A 6 4.39 11.31 6.03
CA GLY A 6 4.47 12.02 4.76
C GLY A 6 5.51 11.39 3.84
N GLU A 7 6.71 11.13 4.38
CA GLU A 7 7.75 10.38 3.69
C GLU A 7 7.34 8.92 3.44
N PHE A 8 6.71 8.27 4.43
CA PHE A 8 6.21 6.90 4.31
C PHE A 8 5.18 6.77 3.17
N CYS A 9 4.18 7.66 3.16
CA CYS A 9 3.15 7.75 2.12
C CYS A 9 3.78 8.03 0.74
N THR A 10 4.61 9.06 0.65
CA THR A 10 5.26 9.47 -0.59
C THR A 10 6.09 8.33 -1.19
N GLN A 11 6.88 7.63 -0.36
CA GLN A 11 7.73 6.52 -0.81
C GLN A 11 6.90 5.40 -1.45
N GLY A 12 5.81 4.97 -0.79
CA GLY A 12 4.96 3.90 -1.32
C GLY A 12 4.24 4.30 -2.60
N TYR A 13 3.77 5.55 -2.71
CA TYR A 13 3.14 6.04 -3.94
C TYR A 13 4.12 6.21 -5.11
N VAL A 14 5.33 6.72 -4.85
CA VAL A 14 6.38 6.79 -5.86
C VAL A 14 6.76 5.38 -6.32
N PHE A 15 6.78 4.41 -5.39
CA PHE A 15 7.08 3.02 -5.72
C PHE A 15 6.00 2.41 -6.63
N VAL A 16 4.73 2.45 -6.23
CA VAL A 16 3.66 1.86 -7.05
C VAL A 16 3.53 2.53 -8.41
N MET A 17 3.77 3.84 -8.53
CA MET A 17 3.66 4.55 -9.81
C MET A 17 4.86 4.39 -10.74
N ASN A 18 6.00 3.91 -10.24
CA ASN A 18 7.21 3.75 -11.04
C ASN A 18 7.01 2.77 -12.20
N GLN A 19 7.20 3.22 -13.45
CA GLN A 19 7.16 2.36 -14.65
C GLN A 19 8.55 1.90 -15.11
N ASN A 20 9.63 2.28 -14.43
CA ASN A 20 10.99 1.84 -14.77
C ASN A 20 11.41 0.66 -13.88
N SER A 21 11.49 -0.55 -14.45
CA SER A 21 11.87 -1.78 -13.73
C SER A 21 13.27 -1.72 -13.12
N GLU A 22 14.21 -0.98 -13.71
CA GLU A 22 15.57 -0.80 -13.18
C GLU A 22 15.60 -0.04 -11.85
N ARG A 23 14.57 0.78 -11.59
CA ARG A 23 14.44 1.55 -10.34
C ARG A 23 13.72 0.77 -9.23
N ARG A 24 13.16 -0.40 -9.54
CA ARG A 24 12.34 -1.18 -8.61
C ARG A 24 13.07 -1.46 -7.30
N GLU A 25 14.30 -1.95 -7.37
CA GLU A 25 15.06 -2.33 -6.16
C GLU A 25 15.37 -1.13 -5.27
N ALA A 26 15.81 -0.02 -5.86
CA ALA A 26 16.08 1.20 -5.11
C ALA A 26 14.82 1.74 -4.38
N LEU A 27 13.64 1.60 -5.01
CA LEU A 27 12.37 2.02 -4.41
C LEU A 27 11.90 1.05 -3.32
N ARG A 28 12.13 -0.25 -3.50
CA ARG A 28 11.94 -1.28 -2.48
C ARG A 28 12.80 -0.99 -1.25
N GLU A 29 14.10 -0.76 -1.43
CA GLU A 29 15.01 -0.39 -0.33
C GLU A 29 14.56 0.91 0.37
N GLY A 30 14.12 1.90 -0.40
CA GLY A 30 13.55 3.13 0.16
C GLY A 30 12.34 2.85 1.04
N MET A 31 11.44 1.95 0.62
CA MET A 31 10.28 1.55 1.40
C MET A 31 10.68 0.82 2.69
N LEU A 32 11.66 -0.09 2.62
CA LEU A 32 12.21 -0.77 3.79
C LEU A 32 12.81 0.19 4.81
N LYS A 33 13.56 1.22 4.36
CA LYS A 33 14.09 2.27 5.24
C LYS A 33 12.99 3.01 6.00
N GLN A 34 11.85 3.26 5.36
CA GLN A 34 10.71 3.89 6.04
C GLN A 34 10.12 2.98 7.10
N TYR A 35 9.96 1.67 6.84
CA TYR A 35 9.54 0.71 7.85
C TYR A 35 10.52 0.59 9.02
N ALA A 36 11.83 0.56 8.75
CA ALA A 36 12.86 0.56 9.80
C ALA A 36 12.76 1.81 10.70
N ARG A 37 12.55 2.99 10.11
CA ARG A 37 12.37 4.24 10.87
C ARG A 37 11.13 4.21 11.78
N LEU A 38 10.03 3.62 11.31
CA LEU A 38 8.84 3.40 12.14
C LEU A 38 9.13 2.39 13.26
N ASN A 39 9.87 1.32 12.96
CA ASN A 39 10.29 0.32 13.93
C ASN A 39 11.12 0.94 15.05
N ASP A 40 12.14 1.72 14.71
CA ASP A 40 13.02 2.40 15.68
C ASP A 40 12.21 3.31 16.61
N PHE A 41 11.28 4.09 16.06
CA PHE A 41 10.38 4.92 16.87
C PHE A 41 9.54 4.08 17.85
N LEU A 42 8.96 2.97 17.38
CA LEU A 42 8.15 2.10 18.23
C LEU A 42 9.00 1.40 19.31
N MET A 43 10.23 1.00 18.98
CA MET A 43 11.16 0.40 19.95
C MET A 43 11.57 1.39 21.05
N GLU A 44 11.73 2.67 20.72
CA GLU A 44 12.07 3.72 21.69
C GLU A 44 10.92 3.99 22.67
N HIS A 45 9.67 3.96 22.19
CA HIS A 45 8.53 4.48 22.96
C HIS A 45 7.56 3.41 23.47
N ALA A 46 7.46 2.25 22.82
CA ALA A 46 6.52 1.20 23.15
C ALA A 46 7.04 -0.18 22.69
N PRO A 47 8.22 -0.64 23.16
CA PRO A 47 8.86 -1.85 22.64
C PRO A 47 7.99 -3.11 22.78
N ASP A 48 7.23 -3.22 23.86
CA ASP A 48 6.39 -4.39 24.16
C ASP A 48 4.89 -4.16 23.87
N GLY A 49 4.52 -2.96 23.39
CA GLY A 49 3.12 -2.56 23.18
C GLY A 49 2.49 -3.22 21.95
N THR A 50 1.17 -3.44 22.00
CA THR A 50 0.41 -3.81 20.78
C THR A 50 0.29 -2.60 19.85
N TYR A 51 -0.19 -1.48 20.40
CA TYR A 51 -0.26 -0.17 19.74
C TYR A 51 0.89 0.73 20.21
N LEU A 52 0.88 2.00 19.80
CA LEU A 52 1.85 2.99 20.31
C LEU A 52 1.61 3.30 21.80
N PHE A 53 0.35 3.26 22.24
CA PHE A 53 -0.06 3.35 23.63
C PHE A 53 -1.01 2.19 23.94
N ASP A 54 -1.79 2.29 25.00
CA ASP A 54 -2.65 1.20 25.47
C ASP A 54 -3.77 0.84 24.47
N ASP A 55 -4.30 1.83 23.76
CA ASP A 55 -5.45 1.68 22.85
C ASP A 55 -5.11 2.08 21.40
N PHE A 56 -5.95 1.62 20.45
CA PHE A 56 -5.93 2.08 19.07
C PHE A 56 -6.24 3.59 19.04
N GLY A 57 -5.23 4.40 18.72
CA GLY A 57 -5.30 5.84 18.91
C GLY A 57 -4.99 6.64 17.65
N TRP A 58 -4.44 7.84 17.89
CA TRP A 58 -4.16 8.81 16.84
C TRP A 58 -3.16 8.30 15.80
N ALA A 59 -2.07 7.65 16.24
CA ALA A 59 -1.05 7.15 15.33
C ALA A 59 -1.61 6.03 14.44
N GLU A 60 -2.31 5.08 15.03
CA GLU A 60 -2.94 3.96 14.33
C GLU A 60 -3.98 4.47 13.32
N THR A 61 -4.79 5.46 13.70
CA THR A 61 -5.76 6.10 12.79
C THR A 61 -5.09 6.73 11.57
N VAL A 62 -3.90 7.33 11.74
CA VAL A 62 -3.13 7.92 10.62
C VAL A 62 -2.50 6.85 9.73
N PHE A 63 -1.88 5.82 10.31
CA PHE A 63 -1.07 4.86 9.54
C PHE A 63 -1.85 3.68 8.97
N THR A 64 -2.93 3.24 9.62
CA THR A 64 -3.73 2.07 9.18
C THR A 64 -4.18 2.18 7.72
N PRO A 65 -4.74 3.31 7.25
CA PRO A 65 -5.13 3.45 5.85
C PRO A 65 -3.96 3.40 4.87
N PHE A 66 -2.73 3.74 5.30
CA PHE A 66 -1.54 3.62 4.44
C PHE A 66 -1.04 2.18 4.38
N PHE A 67 -1.06 1.44 5.49
CA PHE A 67 -0.78 0.00 5.48
C PHE A 67 -1.74 -0.75 4.55
N MET A 68 -3.04 -0.42 4.59
CA MET A 68 -4.03 -0.98 3.67
C MET A 68 -3.74 -0.63 2.22
N ARG A 69 -3.48 0.65 1.92
CA ARG A 69 -3.16 1.07 0.54
C ARG A 69 -1.94 0.32 0.01
N PHE A 70 -0.92 0.11 0.83
CA PHE A 70 0.30 -0.57 0.43
C PHE A 70 0.13 -2.07 0.15
N TRP A 71 -1.07 -2.64 0.30
CA TRP A 71 -1.43 -3.92 -0.33
C TRP A 71 -1.22 -3.91 -1.84
N PHE A 72 -1.28 -2.75 -2.51
CA PHE A 72 -0.88 -2.65 -3.92
C PHE A 72 0.61 -2.94 -4.15
N LEU A 73 1.49 -2.72 -3.17
CA LEU A 73 2.92 -3.04 -3.29
C LEU A 73 3.12 -4.55 -3.12
N GLU A 74 2.41 -5.17 -2.19
CA GLU A 74 2.40 -6.62 -2.04
C GLU A 74 1.94 -7.31 -3.33
N TYR A 75 0.92 -6.74 -4.00
CA TYR A 75 0.37 -7.32 -5.22
C TYR A 75 1.22 -7.01 -6.45
N TYR A 76 1.38 -5.73 -6.83
CA TYR A 76 2.02 -5.35 -8.10
C TYR A 76 3.55 -5.33 -8.07
N GLU A 77 4.14 -5.29 -6.88
CA GLU A 77 5.59 -5.15 -6.70
C GLU A 77 6.21 -6.30 -5.94
N ASP A 78 5.46 -7.34 -5.57
CA ASP A 78 5.94 -8.45 -4.73
C ASP A 78 6.67 -7.95 -3.46
N PHE A 79 6.24 -6.81 -2.92
CA PHE A 79 6.85 -6.24 -1.73
C PHE A 79 6.39 -7.01 -0.49
N ASP A 80 7.34 -7.46 0.30
CA ASP A 80 7.11 -7.95 1.65
C ASP A 80 8.15 -7.36 2.61
N LEU A 81 7.76 -7.23 3.87
CA LEU A 81 8.63 -6.80 4.94
C LEU A 81 9.47 -8.01 5.39
N PRO A 82 10.81 -7.97 5.34
CA PRO A 82 11.66 -9.10 5.74
C PRO A 82 11.49 -9.49 7.21
N HIS A 83 11.51 -10.79 7.50
CA HIS A 83 11.44 -11.33 8.87
C HIS A 83 12.77 -11.16 9.62
N GLU A 84 13.11 -9.90 9.89
CA GLU A 84 14.34 -9.48 10.57
C GLU A 84 13.98 -8.57 11.77
N SER A 85 14.82 -8.55 12.80
CA SER A 85 14.59 -7.77 14.03
C SER A 85 14.40 -6.28 13.77
N THR A 86 15.02 -5.73 12.71
CA THR A 86 14.88 -4.33 12.25
C THR A 86 13.44 -3.96 11.88
N TYR A 87 12.56 -4.95 11.69
CA TYR A 87 11.17 -4.73 11.28
C TYR A 87 10.14 -5.41 12.18
N GLU A 88 10.57 -6.11 13.23
CA GLU A 88 9.71 -6.97 14.04
C GLU A 88 8.61 -6.17 14.76
N ARG A 89 8.98 -5.06 15.40
CA ARG A 89 8.04 -4.25 16.17
C ARG A 89 7.03 -3.53 15.29
N VAL A 90 7.48 -2.96 14.17
CA VAL A 90 6.56 -2.34 13.19
C VAL A 90 5.66 -3.37 12.51
N ARG A 91 6.12 -4.61 12.31
CA ARG A 91 5.27 -5.70 11.83
C ARG A 91 4.15 -6.00 12.83
N HIS A 92 4.47 -6.22 14.10
CA HIS A 92 3.45 -6.44 15.13
C HIS A 92 2.45 -5.29 15.21
N TRP A 93 2.94 -4.04 15.12
CA TRP A 93 2.08 -2.86 15.10
C TRP A 93 1.14 -2.82 13.89
N ARG A 94 1.69 -3.02 12.69
CA ARG A 94 0.95 -3.06 11.43
C ARG A 94 -0.13 -4.14 11.47
N ASP A 95 0.22 -5.35 11.91
CA ASP A 95 -0.70 -6.48 11.94
C ASP A 95 -1.84 -6.22 12.93
N ALA A 96 -1.55 -5.61 14.09
CA ALA A 96 -2.58 -5.17 15.05
C ALA A 96 -3.48 -4.05 14.50
N CYS A 97 -2.92 -3.12 13.71
CA CYS A 97 -3.68 -2.07 13.04
C CYS A 97 -4.66 -2.64 12.00
N LEU A 98 -4.19 -3.57 11.16
CA LEU A 98 -4.99 -4.19 10.10
C LEU A 98 -6.06 -5.15 10.66
N ALA A 99 -5.82 -5.77 11.82
CA ALA A 99 -6.78 -6.64 12.49
C ALA A 99 -7.86 -5.89 13.29
N HIS A 100 -7.70 -4.57 13.50
CA HIS A 100 -8.61 -3.82 14.35
C HIS A 100 -10.04 -3.76 13.75
N PRO A 101 -11.13 -3.92 14.54
CA PRO A 101 -12.51 -3.93 14.02
C PRO A 101 -12.90 -2.65 13.25
N ALA A 102 -12.36 -1.50 13.64
CA ALA A 102 -12.60 -0.23 12.94
C ALA A 102 -11.81 -0.07 11.64
N ALA A 103 -11.07 -1.11 11.21
CA ALA A 103 -10.23 -1.13 10.02
C ALA A 103 -10.74 -2.14 8.97
N GLN A 104 -12.02 -2.52 9.01
CA GLN A 104 -12.59 -3.57 8.16
C GLN A 104 -13.47 -3.03 7.00
N GLN A 105 -13.44 -1.72 6.74
CA GLN A 105 -14.31 -1.09 5.73
C GLN A 105 -13.86 -1.36 4.28
N VAL A 106 -12.58 -1.63 4.08
CA VAL A 106 -11.97 -1.87 2.76
C VAL A 106 -11.24 -3.20 2.76
N SER A 107 -11.15 -3.84 1.60
CA SER A 107 -10.42 -5.10 1.43
C SER A 107 -9.17 -4.94 0.59
N LYS A 108 -8.26 -5.92 0.67
CA LYS A 108 -7.09 -6.00 -0.21
C LYS A 108 -7.48 -6.05 -1.68
N GLU A 109 -8.52 -6.82 -2.01
CA GLU A 109 -9.04 -6.92 -3.37
C GLU A 109 -9.54 -5.56 -3.90
N GLU A 110 -10.29 -4.83 -3.09
CA GLU A 110 -10.78 -3.50 -3.43
C GLU A 110 -9.63 -2.52 -3.69
N ILE A 111 -8.65 -2.46 -2.78
CA ILE A 111 -7.47 -1.60 -2.96
C ILE A 111 -6.73 -1.97 -4.25
N VAL A 112 -6.44 -3.26 -4.46
CA VAL A 112 -5.70 -3.70 -5.65
C VAL A 112 -6.44 -3.33 -6.93
N LYS A 113 -7.76 -3.53 -6.99
CA LYS A 113 -8.59 -3.20 -8.16
C LYS A 113 -8.66 -1.71 -8.41
N LEU A 114 -8.95 -0.90 -7.38
CA LEU A 114 -9.13 0.54 -7.53
C LEU A 114 -7.81 1.27 -7.83
N TYR A 115 -6.67 0.75 -7.38
CA TYR A 115 -5.36 1.35 -7.59
C TYR A 115 -4.60 0.81 -8.82
N TYR A 116 -5.25 0.08 -9.73
CA TYR A 116 -4.58 -0.43 -10.93
C TYR A 116 -3.92 0.68 -11.77
N ASP A 117 -4.61 1.80 -12.00
CA ASP A 117 -4.05 2.88 -12.81
C ASP A 117 -2.81 3.53 -12.16
N TYR A 118 -2.76 3.58 -10.82
CA TYR A 118 -1.56 3.99 -10.09
C TYR A 118 -0.41 3.03 -10.37
N ALA A 119 -0.64 1.71 -10.36
CA ALA A 119 0.38 0.73 -10.72
C ALA A 119 0.91 0.90 -12.15
N LYS A 120 0.16 1.57 -13.03
CA LYS A 120 0.58 1.91 -14.40
C LYS A 120 1.08 3.36 -14.56
N GLY A 121 1.30 4.06 -13.45
CA GLY A 121 1.88 5.41 -13.43
C GLY A 121 0.86 6.54 -13.61
N ALA A 122 -0.43 6.24 -13.61
CA ALA A 122 -1.51 7.23 -13.70
C ALA A 122 -2.14 7.47 -12.33
N GLY A 123 -1.62 8.46 -11.60
CA GLY A 123 -2.14 8.88 -10.31
C GLY A 123 -3.30 9.89 -10.42
N ASN A 124 -3.97 10.13 -9.30
CA ASN A 124 -4.95 11.20 -9.09
C ASN A 124 -6.12 11.21 -10.09
N GLY A 125 -6.58 10.02 -10.50
CA GLY A 125 -7.68 9.87 -11.46
C GLY A 125 -7.29 10.13 -12.92
N SER A 126 -6.00 10.26 -13.22
CA SER A 126 -5.52 10.33 -14.60
C SER A 126 -5.81 9.03 -15.34
N LEU A 127 -5.99 9.10 -16.66
CA LEU A 127 -6.19 7.94 -17.52
C LEU A 127 -4.93 7.60 -18.31
N LEU A 128 -4.67 6.31 -18.47
CA LEU A 128 -3.61 5.80 -19.36
C LEU A 128 -4.04 5.95 -20.83
N PRO A 129 -3.08 6.04 -21.77
CA PRO A 129 -3.40 5.98 -23.20
C PRO A 129 -4.22 4.73 -23.55
N GLY A 130 -5.30 4.91 -24.31
CA GLY A 130 -6.17 3.81 -24.76
C GLY A 130 -7.24 3.37 -23.76
N ARG A 131 -7.24 3.90 -22.53
CA ARG A 131 -8.28 3.65 -21.54
C ARG A 131 -9.39 4.70 -21.63
N GLN A 132 -10.63 4.28 -21.41
CA GLN A 132 -11.81 5.16 -21.38
C GLN A 132 -12.33 5.38 -19.97
N ARG A 133 -12.04 4.46 -19.04
CA ARG A 133 -12.53 4.50 -17.66
C ARG A 133 -11.38 4.36 -16.68
N SER A 134 -11.44 5.09 -15.57
CA SER A 134 -10.48 4.91 -14.48
C SER A 134 -10.86 3.65 -13.70
N SER A 135 -9.85 2.94 -13.21
CA SER A 135 -9.99 1.90 -12.20
C SER A 135 -10.73 2.39 -10.93
N PHE A 136 -10.73 3.70 -10.64
CA PHE A 136 -11.51 4.31 -9.56
C PHE A 136 -12.98 4.59 -9.85
N VAL A 137 -13.48 4.27 -11.06
CA VAL A 137 -14.90 4.47 -11.38
C VAL A 137 -15.78 3.73 -10.37
N PHE A 138 -16.95 4.27 -10.02
CA PHE A 138 -17.87 3.60 -9.10
C PHE A 138 -18.58 2.42 -9.75
N GLU A 139 -18.96 2.56 -11.02
CA GLU A 139 -19.66 1.52 -11.79
C GLU A 139 -18.85 1.10 -13.01
N PRO A 140 -18.70 -0.20 -13.29
CA PRO A 140 -19.29 -1.34 -12.55
C PRO A 140 -18.62 -1.54 -11.18
N ASP A 141 -19.36 -1.96 -10.14
CA ASP A 141 -18.78 -2.17 -8.79
C ASP A 141 -17.57 -3.12 -8.79
N TRP A 142 -16.55 -2.81 -7.97
CA TRP A 142 -15.30 -3.58 -7.93
C TRP A 142 -15.48 -5.06 -7.59
N ARG A 143 -16.54 -5.43 -6.85
CA ARG A 143 -16.83 -6.83 -6.48
C ARG A 143 -17.13 -7.70 -7.71
N GLY A 144 -17.66 -7.10 -8.78
CA GLY A 144 -17.95 -7.80 -10.04
C GLY A 144 -16.78 -7.86 -11.01
N ARG A 145 -15.70 -7.10 -10.77
CA ARG A 145 -14.54 -7.01 -11.67
C ARG A 145 -13.59 -8.20 -11.50
N PRO A 146 -12.84 -8.62 -12.53
CA PRO A 146 -11.74 -9.57 -12.36
C PRO A 146 -10.59 -8.97 -11.54
N TRP A 147 -9.71 -9.84 -11.02
CA TRP A 147 -8.42 -9.37 -10.48
C TRP A 147 -7.57 -8.80 -11.63
N PRO A 148 -6.99 -7.60 -11.47
CA PRO A 148 -6.09 -7.05 -12.47
C PRO A 148 -4.83 -7.91 -12.63
N PRO A 149 -4.17 -7.89 -13.80
CA PRO A 149 -2.92 -8.61 -13.98
C PRO A 149 -1.85 -8.10 -13.01
N LYS A 150 -1.18 -9.05 -12.35
CA LYS A 150 -0.11 -8.78 -11.39
C LYS A 150 1.15 -8.22 -12.05
N ASP A 151 1.42 -8.63 -13.29
CA ASP A 151 2.60 -8.24 -14.07
C ASP A 151 2.55 -6.75 -14.46
N LYS A 152 2.95 -5.91 -13.51
CA LYS A 152 2.96 -4.46 -13.61
C LYS A 152 3.79 -3.95 -14.79
N TYR A 153 4.93 -4.59 -15.08
CA TYR A 153 5.90 -4.09 -16.04
C TYR A 153 5.70 -4.68 -17.45
N GLY A 154 5.26 -5.93 -17.55
CA GLY A 154 5.10 -6.63 -18.81
C GLY A 154 3.71 -6.51 -19.45
N HIS A 155 2.66 -6.20 -18.68
CA HIS A 155 1.29 -6.10 -19.21
C HIS A 155 0.56 -4.82 -18.80
N SER A 156 -0.20 -4.26 -19.75
CA SER A 156 -1.08 -3.10 -19.55
C SER A 156 -2.49 -3.50 -19.97
N ALA A 157 -3.35 -3.73 -18.98
CA ALA A 157 -4.71 -4.20 -19.17
C ALA A 157 -5.59 -3.12 -19.83
N THR A 158 -6.44 -3.59 -20.74
CA THR A 158 -7.54 -2.83 -21.33
C THR A 158 -8.70 -2.63 -20.35
N ASP A 159 -9.67 -1.78 -20.70
CA ASP A 159 -10.90 -1.64 -19.91
C ASP A 159 -11.64 -3.00 -19.79
N GLU A 160 -11.76 -3.75 -20.89
CA GLU A 160 -12.43 -5.06 -20.92
C GLU A 160 -11.76 -6.08 -19.98
N GLU A 161 -10.43 -6.18 -19.99
CA GLU A 161 -9.67 -7.07 -19.09
C GLU A 161 -9.82 -6.69 -17.61
N LEU A 162 -10.08 -5.42 -17.31
CA LEU A 162 -10.35 -4.93 -15.96
C LEU A 162 -11.84 -5.01 -15.58
N GLY A 163 -12.69 -5.43 -16.51
CA GLY A 163 -14.15 -5.40 -16.35
C GLY A 163 -14.68 -3.98 -16.16
N LEU A 164 -14.11 -3.00 -16.85
CA LEU A 164 -14.48 -1.58 -16.79
C LEU A 164 -15.36 -1.16 -17.97
#